data_AF-A0A1G3IEH2-F1
#
_entry.id   AF-A0A1G3IEH2-F1
#
_cell.length_a   1.000
_cell.length_b   1.000
_cell.length_c   1.000
_cell.angle_alpha   90.00
_cell.angle_beta   90.00
_cell.angle_gamma   90.00
#
_symmetry.space_group_name_H-M   'P 1'
#
loop_
_entity.id
_entity.type
_entity.pdbx_description
1 polymer ?
#
loop_
_entity_poly.entity_id
_entity_poly.type
_entity_poly.pdbx_seq_one_letter_code
_entity_poly.pdbx_strand_id
1 'polypeptide(L)'
;MESWEDELTDSLKMVAAAGDLAGLESVRVTLLGKKGLITQLTKSLGGLPPEERKIAGQKANALKDTITTALEKRKAELESSAWDARLAEERIDITLPVRPQSQGRIHPISRTIDEVIAIFGEMGLSVAEGPDIETDWHNFTALNIPMDHPARQEHDTFYLPGADGDKRKLLRTHTSPVQIRTMLETKPPIRIIVPGRTYRCDYDATHSPMFHQVEGLVIDENTHMGHLKGCLIEFCRAFFGVDDLPVRFRPSYFPFTEPSAEVDIGCTRQGGEFRIGRGDDWLEILGCGMVNPNVLENCNIDSTKYQGFAFGLGIERIAMLKYGIPDLRTFFESDLRWLRHYGFSTPDIHSIGGGMNG
;
A
#
# COMPACT_ATOMS: atom_id res chain seq x y z
N MET A 1 -45.36 -63.55 28.93
CA MET A 1 -45.03 -62.12 29.12
C MET A 1 -43.53 -61.92 29.32
N GLU A 2 -42.82 -62.82 30.02
CA GLU A 2 -41.34 -62.76 30.21
C GLU A 2 -40.52 -62.79 28.90
N SER A 3 -40.96 -63.56 27.89
CA SER A 3 -40.15 -63.78 26.67
C SER A 3 -39.84 -62.53 25.82
N TRP A 4 -40.58 -61.42 25.97
CA TRP A 4 -40.40 -60.21 25.15
C TRP A 4 -39.42 -59.22 25.77
N GLU A 5 -39.27 -59.24 27.08
CA GLU A 5 -38.28 -58.42 27.80
C GLU A 5 -36.87 -59.00 27.64
N ASP A 6 -36.76 -60.32 27.59
CA ASP A 6 -35.51 -61.02 27.25
C ASP A 6 -35.07 -60.71 25.81
N GLU A 7 -36.00 -60.75 24.85
CA GLU A 7 -35.74 -60.42 23.44
C GLU A 7 -35.34 -58.94 23.25
N LEU A 8 -35.94 -58.01 23.99
CA LEU A 8 -35.52 -56.61 24.01
C LEU A 8 -34.09 -56.48 24.53
N THR A 9 -33.78 -57.13 25.63
CA THR A 9 -32.48 -57.07 26.30
C THR A 9 -31.38 -57.63 25.41
N ASP A 10 -31.62 -58.76 24.74
CA ASP A 10 -30.65 -59.36 23.84
C ASP A 10 -30.50 -58.56 22.54
N SER A 11 -31.59 -58.01 22.00
CA SER A 11 -31.53 -57.09 20.85
C SER A 11 -30.69 -55.85 21.16
N LEU A 12 -30.84 -55.25 22.34
CA LEU A 12 -30.05 -54.10 22.77
C LEU A 12 -28.57 -54.45 22.96
N LYS A 13 -28.24 -55.65 23.46
CA LYS A 13 -26.84 -56.14 23.52
C LYS A 13 -26.24 -56.31 22.13
N MET A 14 -26.98 -56.85 21.16
CA MET A 14 -26.50 -57.00 19.79
C MET A 14 -26.21 -55.65 19.14
N VAL A 15 -27.07 -54.64 19.36
CA VAL A 15 -26.85 -53.27 18.89
C VAL A 15 -25.59 -52.67 19.53
N ALA A 16 -25.44 -52.80 20.86
CA ALA A 16 -24.28 -52.28 21.57
C ALA A 16 -22.96 -52.95 21.15
N ALA A 17 -22.99 -54.24 20.80
CA ALA A 17 -21.82 -55.01 20.38
C ALA A 17 -21.36 -54.72 18.94
N ALA A 18 -22.15 -54.00 18.14
CA ALA A 18 -21.75 -53.60 16.79
C ALA A 18 -20.53 -52.67 16.85
N GLY A 19 -19.40 -53.12 16.31
CA GLY A 19 -18.11 -52.42 16.33
C GLY A 19 -17.89 -51.43 15.18
N ASP A 20 -18.65 -51.56 14.09
CA ASP A 20 -18.56 -50.68 12.92
C ASP A 20 -19.94 -50.56 12.22
N LEU A 21 -20.03 -49.67 11.22
CA LEU A 21 -21.28 -49.41 10.50
C LEU A 21 -21.77 -50.66 9.73
N ALA A 22 -20.86 -51.50 9.24
CA ALA A 22 -21.20 -52.73 8.52
C ALA A 22 -21.79 -53.81 9.46
N GLY A 23 -21.23 -53.93 10.66
CA GLY A 23 -21.71 -54.78 11.75
C GLY A 23 -23.05 -54.29 12.29
N LEU A 24 -23.23 -52.97 12.42
CA LEU A 24 -24.52 -52.40 12.83
C LEU A 24 -25.62 -52.66 11.78
N GLU A 25 -25.29 -52.55 10.49
CA GLU A 25 -26.21 -52.90 9.40
C GLU A 25 -26.59 -54.39 9.42
N SER A 26 -25.62 -55.27 9.70
CA SER A 26 -25.87 -56.71 9.88
C SER A 26 -26.80 -57.01 11.05
N VAL A 27 -26.65 -56.29 12.17
CA VAL A 27 -27.55 -56.36 13.32
C VAL A 27 -28.94 -55.84 12.96
N ARG A 28 -29.04 -54.71 12.24
CA ARG A 28 -30.32 -54.15 11.77
C ARG A 28 -31.09 -55.13 10.88
N VAL A 29 -30.41 -55.78 9.94
CA VAL A 29 -31.02 -56.79 9.06
C VAL A 29 -31.50 -58.02 9.87
N THR A 30 -30.73 -58.45 10.88
CA THR A 30 -31.09 -59.59 11.75
C THR A 30 -32.31 -59.29 12.62
N LEU A 31 -32.45 -58.07 13.13
CA LEU A 31 -33.55 -57.68 14.02
C LEU A 31 -34.81 -57.22 13.25
N LEU A 32 -34.64 -56.34 12.25
CA LEU A 32 -35.71 -55.61 11.57
C LEU A 32 -35.88 -55.97 10.08
N GLY A 33 -35.07 -56.89 9.54
CA GLY A 33 -35.17 -57.32 8.14
C GLY A 33 -36.47 -58.08 7.82
N LYS A 34 -36.65 -58.47 6.54
CA LYS A 34 -37.86 -59.18 6.06
C LYS A 34 -38.12 -60.52 6.79
N LYS A 35 -37.04 -61.17 7.24
CA LYS A 35 -37.04 -62.39 8.08
C LYS A 35 -36.49 -62.12 9.50
N GLY A 36 -36.37 -60.86 9.91
CA GLY A 36 -35.78 -60.49 11.20
C GLY A 36 -36.66 -60.90 12.39
N LEU A 37 -36.04 -61.06 13.56
CA LEU A 37 -36.68 -61.55 14.78
C LEU A 37 -37.96 -60.77 15.10
N ILE A 38 -37.88 -59.43 15.10
CA ILE A 38 -39.00 -58.53 15.43
C ILE A 38 -40.08 -58.55 14.33
N THR A 39 -39.69 -58.68 13.07
CA THR A 39 -40.61 -58.81 11.94
C THR A 39 -41.40 -60.12 12.00
N GLN A 40 -40.78 -61.22 12.46
CA GLN A 40 -41.46 -62.50 12.66
C GLN A 40 -42.42 -62.45 13.85
N LEU A 41 -42.01 -61.86 14.98
CA LEU A 41 -42.85 -61.64 16.15
C LEU A 41 -44.10 -60.79 15.81
N THR A 42 -43.93 -59.75 15.00
CA THR A 42 -45.04 -58.91 14.54
C THR A 42 -46.00 -59.67 13.61
N LYS A 43 -45.50 -60.62 12.79
CA LYS A 43 -46.34 -61.47 11.93
C LYS A 43 -47.15 -62.49 12.72
N SER A 44 -46.60 -63.06 13.80
CA SER A 44 -47.33 -64.01 14.66
C SER A 44 -48.53 -63.40 15.38
N LEU A 45 -48.62 -62.08 15.49
CA LEU A 45 -49.77 -61.37 16.07
C LEU A 45 -51.07 -61.51 15.26
N GLY A 46 -50.98 -61.91 13.98
CA GLY A 46 -52.13 -62.08 13.10
C GLY A 46 -53.12 -63.17 13.54
N GLY A 47 -52.66 -64.13 14.36
CA GLY A 47 -53.45 -65.28 14.84
C GLY A 47 -54.15 -65.09 16.19
N LEU A 48 -54.04 -63.92 16.82
CA LEU A 48 -54.60 -63.67 18.16
C LEU A 48 -56.03 -63.08 18.12
N PRO A 49 -56.87 -63.33 19.15
CA PRO A 49 -58.17 -62.69 19.33
C PRO A 49 -58.06 -61.15 19.34
N PRO A 50 -59.12 -60.40 18.95
CA PRO A 50 -59.05 -58.94 18.75
C PRO A 50 -58.54 -58.14 19.97
N GLU A 51 -58.95 -58.52 21.18
CA GLU A 51 -58.55 -57.86 22.43
C GLU A 51 -57.06 -58.12 22.79
N GLU A 52 -56.62 -59.37 22.68
CA GLU A 52 -55.22 -59.76 22.95
C GLU A 52 -54.26 -59.21 21.88
N ARG A 53 -54.71 -59.16 20.63
CA ARG A 53 -53.97 -58.59 19.50
C ARG A 53 -53.70 -57.09 19.68
N LYS A 54 -54.61 -56.34 20.29
CA LYS A 54 -54.45 -54.91 20.56
C LYS A 54 -53.33 -54.66 21.58
N ILE A 55 -53.31 -55.41 22.68
CA ILE A 55 -52.30 -55.30 23.74
C ILE A 55 -50.93 -55.76 23.23
N ALA A 56 -50.87 -56.90 22.54
CA ALA A 56 -49.62 -57.45 22.01
C ALA A 56 -49.05 -56.62 20.84
N GLY A 57 -49.91 -56.00 20.01
CA GLY A 57 -49.50 -55.09 18.95
C GLY A 57 -48.90 -53.78 19.47
N GLN A 58 -49.45 -53.22 20.54
CA GLN A 58 -48.86 -52.05 21.21
C GLN A 58 -47.46 -52.35 21.77
N LYS A 59 -47.28 -53.52 22.41
CA LYS A 59 -45.97 -53.96 22.91
C LYS A 59 -44.97 -54.20 21.77
N ALA A 60 -45.40 -54.75 20.64
CA ALA A 60 -44.53 -54.99 19.48
C ALA A 60 -44.04 -53.71 18.82
N ASN A 61 -44.92 -52.71 18.71
CA ASN A 61 -44.54 -51.39 18.21
C ASN A 61 -43.57 -50.71 19.18
N ALA A 62 -43.82 -50.73 20.49
CA ALA A 62 -42.91 -50.17 21.48
C ALA A 62 -41.52 -50.85 21.46
N LEU A 63 -41.48 -52.17 21.32
CA LEU A 63 -40.24 -52.96 21.17
C LEU A 63 -39.47 -52.54 19.91
N LYS A 64 -40.16 -52.47 18.78
CA LYS A 64 -39.59 -52.05 17.49
C LYS A 64 -39.05 -50.62 17.55
N ASP A 65 -39.79 -49.69 18.14
CA ASP A 65 -39.40 -48.29 18.26
C ASP A 65 -38.17 -48.14 19.17
N THR A 66 -38.11 -48.90 20.26
CA THR A 66 -36.95 -48.92 21.18
C THR A 66 -35.70 -49.42 20.48
N ILE A 67 -35.80 -50.53 19.73
CA ILE A 67 -34.67 -51.10 18.97
C ILE A 67 -34.23 -50.18 17.84
N THR A 68 -35.19 -49.57 17.13
CA THR A 68 -34.89 -48.60 16.05
C THR A 68 -34.16 -47.38 16.61
N THR A 69 -34.62 -46.86 17.76
CA THR A 69 -33.96 -45.75 18.46
C THR A 69 -32.54 -46.12 18.90
N ALA A 70 -32.34 -47.33 19.42
CA ALA A 70 -31.02 -47.82 19.82
C ALA A 70 -30.07 -47.97 18.62
N LEU A 71 -30.56 -48.46 17.48
CA LEU A 71 -29.80 -48.58 16.23
C LEU A 71 -29.38 -47.21 15.70
N GLU A 72 -30.30 -46.24 15.63
CA GLU A 72 -29.98 -44.88 15.18
C GLU A 72 -29.00 -44.19 16.12
N LYS A 73 -29.17 -44.36 17.44
CA LYS A 73 -28.22 -43.84 18.43
C LYS A 73 -26.82 -44.45 18.23
N ARG A 74 -26.74 -45.77 18.10
CA ARG A 74 -25.45 -46.46 17.91
C ARG A 74 -24.80 -46.09 16.59
N LYS A 75 -25.59 -45.89 15.54
CA LYS A 75 -25.12 -45.42 14.24
C LYS A 75 -24.47 -44.03 14.37
N ALA A 76 -25.14 -43.10 15.03
CA ALA A 76 -24.61 -41.76 15.27
C ALA A 76 -23.31 -41.78 16.10
N GLU A 77 -23.22 -42.65 17.12
CA GLU A 77 -21.99 -42.85 17.90
C GLU A 77 -20.82 -43.34 17.04
N LEU A 78 -21.06 -44.33 16.18
CA LEU A 78 -20.04 -44.89 15.30
C LEU A 78 -19.60 -43.89 14.21
N GLU A 79 -20.55 -43.13 13.65
CA GLU A 79 -20.25 -42.06 12.70
C GLU A 79 -19.43 -40.94 13.34
N SER A 80 -19.77 -40.50 14.56
CA SER A 80 -19.00 -39.49 15.30
C SER A 80 -17.58 -39.97 15.60
N SER A 81 -17.42 -41.22 16.06
CA SER A 81 -16.10 -41.81 16.34
C SER A 81 -15.23 -41.91 15.09
N ALA A 82 -15.83 -42.27 13.94
CA ALA A 82 -15.13 -42.29 12.66
C ALA A 82 -14.69 -40.89 12.22
N TRP A 83 -15.53 -39.86 12.45
CA TRP A 83 -15.17 -38.46 12.21
C TRP A 83 -14.02 -38.01 13.11
N ASP A 84 -14.08 -38.27 14.41
CA ASP A 84 -13.04 -37.88 15.37
C ASP A 84 -11.69 -38.54 15.04
N ALA A 85 -11.70 -39.83 14.67
CA ALA A 85 -10.50 -40.54 14.24
C ALA A 85 -9.88 -39.90 12.98
N ARG A 86 -10.72 -39.57 12.00
CA ARG A 86 -10.28 -38.91 10.76
C ARG A 86 -9.73 -37.50 11.03
N LEU A 87 -10.38 -36.73 11.90
CA LEU A 87 -9.90 -35.39 12.29
C LEU A 87 -8.57 -35.46 13.05
N ALA A 88 -8.36 -36.49 13.87
CA ALA A 88 -7.08 -36.72 14.55
C ALA A 88 -5.96 -37.10 13.58
N GLU A 89 -6.26 -37.89 12.55
CA GLU A 89 -5.31 -38.27 11.49
C GLU A 89 -4.97 -37.10 10.56
N GLU A 90 -5.97 -36.31 10.15
CA GLU A 90 -5.80 -35.14 9.27
C GLU A 90 -5.29 -33.89 10.02
N ARG A 91 -4.85 -34.04 11.27
CA ARG A 91 -4.32 -32.93 12.07
C ARG A 91 -3.00 -32.43 11.49
N ILE A 92 -3.01 -31.19 11.03
CA ILE A 92 -1.81 -30.48 10.57
C ILE A 92 -1.28 -29.54 11.66
N ASP A 93 0.02 -29.27 11.61
CA ASP A 93 0.62 -28.21 12.41
C ASP A 93 0.36 -26.85 11.74
N ILE A 94 -0.64 -26.13 12.25
CA ILE A 94 -1.02 -24.79 11.79
C ILE A 94 0.01 -23.70 12.15
N THR A 95 1.04 -24.03 12.94
CA THR A 95 2.11 -23.08 13.30
C THR A 95 3.27 -23.09 12.32
N LEU A 96 3.29 -24.05 11.37
CA LEU A 96 4.32 -24.08 10.33
C LEU A 96 4.29 -22.81 9.48
N PRO A 97 5.45 -22.27 9.10
CA PRO A 97 5.53 -21.15 8.18
C PRO A 97 4.79 -21.44 6.89
N VAL A 98 4.04 -20.45 6.40
CA VAL A 98 3.46 -20.52 5.05
C VAL A 98 4.57 -20.71 4.01
N ARG A 99 4.22 -21.31 2.87
CA ARG A 99 5.18 -21.45 1.77
C ARG A 99 5.69 -20.06 1.38
N PRO A 100 7.01 -19.85 1.31
CA PRO A 100 7.56 -18.53 1.10
C PRO A 100 7.09 -17.97 -0.25
N GLN A 101 6.48 -16.79 -0.21
CA GLN A 101 6.21 -15.98 -1.39
C GLN A 101 7.09 -14.74 -1.31
N SER A 102 7.82 -14.44 -2.39
CA SER A 102 8.64 -13.23 -2.47
C SER A 102 7.72 -12.02 -2.60
N GLN A 103 7.67 -11.19 -1.56
CA GLN A 103 7.01 -9.89 -1.63
C GLN A 103 7.95 -8.87 -2.26
N GLY A 104 7.47 -8.17 -3.29
CA GLY A 104 8.16 -7.01 -3.84
C GLY A 104 8.22 -5.86 -2.83
N ARG A 105 9.17 -4.95 -3.04
CA ARG A 105 9.32 -3.73 -2.24
C ARG A 105 9.35 -2.52 -3.17
N ILE A 106 8.67 -1.45 -2.78
CA ILE A 106 8.70 -0.16 -3.47
C ILE A 106 9.93 0.61 -2.99
N HIS A 107 10.66 1.21 -3.92
CA HIS A 107 11.85 1.99 -3.60
C HIS A 107 11.46 3.27 -2.82
N PRO A 108 12.23 3.69 -1.80
CA PRO A 108 11.89 4.87 -0.99
C PRO A 108 11.73 6.16 -1.80
N ILE A 109 12.49 6.33 -2.88
CA ILE A 109 12.34 7.47 -3.79
C ILE A 109 10.99 7.45 -4.51
N SER A 110 10.59 6.30 -5.07
CA SER A 110 9.27 6.16 -5.70
C SER A 110 8.15 6.45 -4.72
N ARG A 111 8.26 5.91 -3.50
CA ARG A 111 7.29 6.18 -2.42
C ARG A 111 7.20 7.68 -2.10
N THR A 112 8.34 8.34 -2.00
CA THR A 112 8.40 9.77 -1.69
C THR A 112 7.80 10.61 -2.82
N ILE A 113 8.07 10.26 -4.08
CA ILE A 113 7.46 10.93 -5.24
C ILE A 113 5.94 10.77 -5.20
N ASP A 114 5.43 9.56 -5.01
CA ASP A 114 3.98 9.30 -4.96
C ASP A 114 3.29 10.08 -3.85
N GLU A 115 3.92 10.15 -2.67
CA GLU A 115 3.39 10.90 -1.53
C GLU A 115 3.38 12.41 -1.78
N VAL A 116 4.47 12.96 -2.32
CA VAL A 116 4.54 14.38 -2.70
C VAL A 116 3.48 14.72 -3.76
N ILE A 117 3.33 13.88 -4.78
CA ILE A 117 2.30 14.03 -5.81
C ILE A 117 0.90 13.99 -5.18
N ALA A 118 0.65 13.07 -4.24
CA ALA A 118 -0.64 12.96 -3.58
C ALA A 118 -1.00 14.23 -2.78
N ILE A 119 -0.06 14.74 -1.97
CA ILE A 119 -0.27 15.95 -1.16
C ILE A 119 -0.59 17.16 -2.04
N PHE A 120 0.21 17.41 -3.08
CA PHE A 120 -0.02 18.54 -3.98
C PHE A 120 -1.22 18.32 -4.91
N GLY A 121 -1.55 17.07 -5.22
CA GLY A 121 -2.75 16.69 -5.96
C GLY A 121 -4.03 17.09 -5.20
N GLU A 122 -4.07 16.90 -3.88
CA GLU A 122 -5.17 17.40 -3.03
C GLU A 122 -5.25 18.93 -3.00
N MET A 123 -4.12 19.62 -3.19
CA MET A 123 -4.07 21.09 -3.36
C MET A 123 -4.46 21.53 -4.78
N GLY A 124 -4.78 20.60 -5.69
CA GLY A 124 -5.28 20.88 -7.04
C GLY A 124 -4.19 21.06 -8.10
N LEU A 125 -2.97 20.55 -7.87
CA LEU A 125 -1.91 20.53 -8.88
C LEU A 125 -2.00 19.24 -9.70
N SER A 126 -1.89 19.34 -11.03
CA SER A 126 -1.82 18.18 -11.92
C SER A 126 -0.38 17.80 -12.23
N VAL A 127 -0.09 16.51 -12.38
CA VAL A 127 1.25 16.04 -12.76
C VAL A 127 1.55 16.40 -14.22
N ALA A 128 2.73 16.96 -14.47
CA ALA A 128 3.28 17.18 -15.79
C ALA A 128 4.66 16.52 -15.91
N GLU A 129 4.94 15.92 -17.07
CA GLU A 129 6.19 15.21 -17.34
C GLU A 129 6.86 15.78 -18.59
N GLY A 130 8.17 15.58 -18.71
CA GLY A 130 8.92 16.00 -19.88
C GLY A 130 10.28 15.30 -19.99
N PRO A 131 11.00 15.55 -21.08
CA PRO A 131 12.21 14.81 -21.43
C PRO A 131 13.37 15.07 -20.46
N ASP A 132 14.28 14.09 -20.34
CA ASP A 132 15.52 14.25 -19.57
C ASP A 132 16.61 15.01 -20.36
N ILE A 133 16.59 14.89 -21.69
CA ILE A 133 17.50 15.61 -22.58
C ILE A 133 16.81 16.89 -23.05
N GLU A 134 17.41 18.03 -22.74
CA GLU A 134 16.87 19.35 -23.04
C GLU A 134 17.77 20.20 -23.92
N THR A 135 17.19 21.29 -24.42
CA THR A 135 17.94 22.35 -25.09
C THR A 135 18.36 23.43 -24.10
N ASP A 136 19.45 24.14 -24.40
CA ASP A 136 19.89 25.31 -23.62
C ASP A 136 18.78 26.35 -23.42
N TRP A 137 17.89 26.49 -24.41
CA TRP A 137 16.80 27.45 -24.33
C TRP A 137 15.79 27.08 -23.23
N HIS A 138 15.31 25.84 -23.18
CA HIS A 138 14.34 25.42 -22.15
C HIS A 138 14.99 25.32 -20.76
N ASN A 139 16.24 24.86 -20.68
CA ASN A 139 16.93 24.64 -19.40
C ASN A 139 17.52 25.91 -18.79
N PHE A 140 17.81 26.95 -19.56
CA PHE A 140 18.42 28.15 -19.01
C PHE A 140 17.82 29.44 -19.54
N THR A 141 17.82 29.64 -20.87
CA THR A 141 17.51 30.96 -21.45
C THR A 141 16.08 31.40 -21.12
N ALA A 142 15.10 30.51 -21.26
CA ALA A 142 13.69 30.79 -20.95
C ALA A 142 13.47 31.09 -19.44
N LEU A 143 14.34 30.53 -18.59
CA LEU A 143 14.35 30.72 -17.14
C LEU A 143 15.17 31.93 -16.69
N ASN A 144 15.42 32.89 -17.60
CA ASN A 144 16.12 34.14 -17.30
C ASN A 144 17.56 33.93 -16.78
N ILE A 145 18.19 32.81 -17.12
CA ILE A 145 19.59 32.52 -16.82
C ILE A 145 20.39 32.92 -18.08
N PRO A 146 21.25 33.94 -18.09
CA PRO A 146 22.00 34.34 -19.30
C PRO A 146 23.20 33.42 -19.60
N MET A 147 23.78 33.49 -20.81
CA MET A 147 24.84 32.58 -21.30
C MET A 147 26.12 32.58 -20.44
N ASP A 148 26.44 33.72 -19.83
CA ASP A 148 27.59 33.96 -18.97
C ASP A 148 27.34 33.57 -17.50
N HIS A 149 26.14 33.07 -17.17
CA HIS A 149 25.78 32.68 -15.82
C HIS A 149 26.58 31.44 -15.35
N PRO A 150 27.11 31.42 -14.10
CA PRO A 150 27.88 30.29 -13.57
C PRO A 150 27.18 28.93 -13.69
N ALA A 151 25.86 28.88 -13.49
CA ALA A 151 25.07 27.65 -13.61
C ALA A 151 25.11 26.98 -15.01
N ARG A 152 25.62 27.66 -16.05
CA ARG A 152 25.81 27.10 -17.40
C ARG A 152 27.22 26.56 -17.64
N GLN A 153 28.10 26.58 -16.65
CA GLN A 153 29.47 26.09 -16.83
C GLN A 153 29.51 24.57 -17.00
N GLU A 154 30.47 24.08 -17.79
CA GLU A 154 30.65 22.64 -18.07
C GLU A 154 30.99 21.81 -16.82
N HIS A 155 31.43 22.47 -15.74
CA HIS A 155 31.70 21.82 -14.45
C HIS A 155 30.42 21.41 -13.72
N ASP A 156 29.27 22.00 -14.04
CA ASP A 156 28.00 21.74 -13.33
C ASP A 156 26.99 20.98 -14.20
N THR A 157 27.09 21.08 -15.54
CA THR A 157 26.09 20.57 -16.48
C THR A 157 26.65 19.53 -17.45
N PHE A 158 25.95 18.39 -17.61
CA PHE A 158 26.28 17.39 -18.61
C PHE A 158 25.81 17.82 -20.01
N TYR A 159 26.73 18.31 -20.82
CA TYR A 159 26.46 18.62 -22.21
C TYR A 159 26.74 17.42 -23.14
N LEU A 160 25.80 17.15 -24.05
CA LEU A 160 25.93 16.09 -25.03
C LEU A 160 26.83 16.53 -26.21
N PRO A 161 27.52 15.61 -26.88
CA PRO A 161 28.19 15.91 -28.15
C PRO A 161 27.16 16.37 -29.19
N GLY A 162 27.43 17.48 -29.87
CA GLY A 162 26.61 17.95 -31.01
C GLY A 162 27.07 17.31 -32.32
N ALA A 163 26.16 17.19 -33.29
CA ALA A 163 26.55 17.06 -34.70
C ALA A 163 26.96 18.46 -35.22
N ASP A 164 27.90 18.52 -36.16
CA ASP A 164 28.39 19.79 -36.72
C ASP A 164 27.22 20.67 -37.19
N GLY A 165 27.04 21.83 -36.55
CA GLY A 165 26.00 22.81 -36.87
C GLY A 165 24.74 22.78 -36.02
N ASP A 166 24.55 21.76 -35.16
CA ASP A 166 23.38 21.65 -34.28
C ASP A 166 23.64 22.29 -32.90
N LYS A 167 22.62 22.92 -32.31
CA LYS A 167 22.74 23.48 -30.95
C LYS A 167 22.97 22.34 -29.95
N ARG A 168 24.06 22.43 -29.17
CA ARG A 168 24.45 21.43 -28.17
C ARG A 168 23.30 21.18 -27.17
N LYS A 169 22.88 19.92 -27.06
CA LYS A 169 21.88 19.47 -26.07
C LYS A 169 22.55 19.17 -24.74
N LEU A 170 21.76 19.04 -23.67
CA LEU A 170 22.24 18.76 -22.33
C LEU A 170 21.27 17.85 -21.57
N LEU A 171 21.74 17.22 -20.49
CA LEU A 171 20.86 16.60 -19.50
C LEU A 171 20.33 17.68 -18.56
N ARG A 172 19.01 17.70 -18.33
CA ARG A 172 18.37 18.75 -17.53
C ARG A 172 18.93 18.81 -16.10
N THR A 173 19.21 20.02 -15.62
CA THR A 173 19.79 20.28 -14.28
C THR A 173 18.74 20.43 -13.18
N HIS A 174 17.49 20.60 -13.61
CA HIS A 174 16.28 20.79 -12.82
C HIS A 174 15.05 20.45 -13.70
N THR A 175 13.85 20.30 -13.13
CA THR A 175 12.63 19.95 -13.88
C THR A 175 11.87 21.16 -14.43
N SER A 176 12.38 22.37 -14.19
CA SER A 176 11.85 23.63 -14.74
C SER A 176 11.68 23.70 -16.27
N PRO A 177 12.42 22.96 -17.13
CA PRO A 177 12.13 22.94 -18.56
C PRO A 177 10.70 22.52 -18.89
N VAL A 178 10.10 21.63 -18.09
CA VAL A 178 8.70 21.20 -18.28
C VAL A 178 7.75 22.35 -17.96
N GLN A 179 8.05 23.17 -16.95
CA GLN A 179 7.28 24.37 -16.63
C GLN A 179 7.21 25.32 -17.83
N ILE A 180 8.36 25.58 -18.48
CA ILE A 180 8.45 26.39 -19.69
C ILE A 180 7.59 25.80 -20.82
N ARG A 181 7.70 24.48 -21.06
CA ARG A 181 6.90 23.80 -22.09
C ARG A 181 5.40 23.92 -21.81
N THR A 182 4.97 23.70 -20.58
CA THR A 182 3.56 23.85 -20.21
C THR A 182 3.07 25.28 -20.41
N MET A 183 3.86 26.30 -20.04
CA MET A 183 3.49 27.70 -20.26
C MET A 183 3.40 28.09 -21.73
N LEU A 184 4.18 27.46 -22.62
CA LEU A 184 4.09 27.70 -24.07
C LEU A 184 2.87 27.03 -24.72
N GLU A 185 2.47 25.87 -24.19
CA GLU A 185 1.39 25.06 -24.77
C GLU A 185 0.02 25.39 -24.17
N THR A 186 -0.02 25.88 -22.93
CA THR A 186 -1.25 26.09 -22.15
C THR A 186 -1.31 27.53 -21.64
N LYS A 187 -2.49 28.16 -21.75
CA LYS A 187 -2.72 29.50 -21.17
C LYS A 187 -3.12 29.40 -19.69
N PRO A 188 -2.75 30.39 -18.85
CA PRO A 188 -3.22 30.46 -17.46
C PRO A 188 -4.76 30.36 -17.32
N PRO A 189 -5.27 29.78 -16.21
CA PRO A 189 -4.55 29.35 -15.02
C PRO A 189 -3.80 28.02 -15.19
N ILE A 190 -2.57 27.94 -14.67
CA ILE A 190 -1.70 26.76 -14.70
C ILE A 190 -1.42 26.34 -13.27
N ARG A 191 -1.61 25.05 -12.95
CA ARG A 191 -1.29 24.45 -11.64
C ARG A 191 -0.71 23.07 -11.86
N ILE A 192 0.62 22.98 -11.87
CA ILE A 192 1.31 21.73 -12.18
C ILE A 192 2.35 21.37 -11.13
N ILE A 193 2.59 20.07 -11.01
CA ILE A 193 3.73 19.51 -10.31
C ILE A 193 4.54 18.63 -11.27
N VAL A 194 5.86 18.76 -11.24
CA VAL A 194 6.80 18.19 -12.20
C VAL A 194 7.82 17.32 -11.48
N PRO A 195 7.47 16.05 -11.20
CA PRO A 195 8.44 15.06 -10.76
C PRO A 195 9.38 14.68 -11.91
N GLY A 196 10.66 14.52 -11.64
CA GLY A 196 11.59 14.08 -12.67
C GLY A 196 13.02 13.85 -12.19
N ARG A 197 13.78 13.11 -13.01
CA ARG A 197 15.22 12.94 -12.84
C ARG A 197 15.95 14.18 -13.31
N THR A 198 17.00 14.55 -12.59
CA THR A 198 17.84 15.71 -12.87
C THR A 198 19.29 15.31 -12.72
N TYR A 199 20.17 16.02 -13.41
CA TYR A 199 21.55 15.60 -13.60
C TYR A 199 22.50 16.76 -13.36
N ARG A 200 23.56 16.51 -12.58
CA ARG A 200 24.62 17.48 -12.27
C ARG A 200 25.96 16.78 -12.21
N CYS A 201 27.04 17.45 -12.58
CA CYS A 201 28.38 16.84 -12.57
C CYS A 201 29.00 16.91 -11.16
N ASP A 202 28.34 16.29 -10.17
CA ASP A 202 28.77 16.26 -8.77
C ASP A 202 28.54 14.87 -8.14
N TYR A 203 29.45 14.42 -7.28
CA TYR A 203 29.37 13.10 -6.63
C TYR A 203 30.10 13.07 -5.28
N ASP A 204 29.32 13.01 -4.20
CA ASP A 204 29.80 12.80 -2.83
C ASP A 204 28.75 12.08 -1.97
N ALA A 205 28.83 12.14 -0.64
CA ALA A 205 27.86 11.48 0.26
C ALA A 205 26.46 12.13 0.25
N THR A 206 26.37 13.39 -0.18
CA THR A 206 25.17 14.23 -0.24
C THR A 206 24.76 14.62 -1.67
N HIS A 207 25.60 14.31 -2.67
CA HIS A 207 25.40 14.62 -4.07
C HIS A 207 25.57 13.36 -4.94
N SER A 208 24.68 13.22 -5.92
CA SER A 208 24.75 12.15 -6.92
C SER A 208 24.62 12.78 -8.31
N PRO A 209 25.29 12.23 -9.35
CA PRO A 209 25.24 12.79 -10.68
C PRO A 209 23.85 12.71 -11.33
N MET A 210 22.99 11.83 -10.78
CA MET A 210 21.57 11.77 -11.06
C MET A 210 20.82 11.73 -9.72
N PHE A 211 19.81 12.58 -9.59
CA PHE A 211 18.91 12.63 -8.45
C PHE A 211 17.52 13.09 -8.92
N HIS A 212 16.52 13.07 -8.04
CA HIS A 212 15.14 13.40 -8.39
C HIS A 212 14.75 14.73 -7.78
N GLN A 213 14.11 15.56 -8.59
CA GLN A 213 13.46 16.78 -8.12
C GLN A 213 11.97 16.72 -8.39
N VAL A 214 11.24 17.42 -7.52
CA VAL A 214 9.86 17.77 -7.77
C VAL A 214 9.76 19.28 -7.71
N GLU A 215 9.23 19.85 -8.78
CA GLU A 215 8.96 21.27 -8.85
C GLU A 215 7.48 21.54 -9.02
N GLY A 216 6.99 22.62 -8.42
CA GLY A 216 5.61 23.07 -8.61
C GLY A 216 5.57 24.43 -9.28
N LEU A 217 4.53 24.66 -10.08
CA LEU A 217 4.22 25.95 -10.71
C LEU A 217 2.73 26.24 -10.57
N VAL A 218 2.42 27.42 -10.04
CA VAL A 218 1.06 27.96 -10.00
C VAL A 218 1.07 29.36 -10.61
N ILE A 219 0.28 29.57 -11.67
CA ILE A 219 0.10 30.87 -12.34
C ILE A 219 -1.39 31.15 -12.48
N ASP A 220 -1.83 32.30 -11.97
CA ASP A 220 -3.15 32.87 -12.19
C ASP A 220 -3.13 34.41 -11.99
N GLU A 221 -4.29 35.05 -11.92
CA GLU A 221 -4.36 36.52 -11.79
C GLU A 221 -4.17 37.00 -10.34
N ASN A 222 -4.30 36.12 -9.34
CA ASN A 222 -4.46 36.49 -7.93
C ASN A 222 -3.39 35.91 -7.00
N THR A 223 -2.57 34.98 -7.49
CA THR A 223 -1.55 34.29 -6.69
C THR A 223 -0.51 35.27 -6.16
N HIS A 224 -0.06 35.09 -4.91
CA HIS A 224 0.89 36.00 -4.26
C HIS A 224 1.75 35.25 -3.24
N MET A 225 2.78 35.89 -2.69
CA MET A 225 3.73 35.27 -1.75
C MET A 225 3.05 34.58 -0.54
N GLY A 226 1.95 35.15 -0.03
CA GLY A 226 1.15 34.51 1.03
C GLY A 226 0.58 33.13 0.63
N HIS A 227 0.15 32.93 -0.62
CA HIS A 227 -0.32 31.65 -1.14
C HIS A 227 0.84 30.64 -1.21
N LEU A 228 2.02 31.07 -1.69
CA LEU A 228 3.23 30.26 -1.69
C LEU A 228 3.58 29.78 -0.27
N LYS A 229 3.62 30.72 0.69
CA LYS A 229 3.94 30.39 2.08
C LYS A 229 2.94 29.40 2.68
N GLY A 230 1.64 29.62 2.48
CA GLY A 230 0.60 28.71 2.97
C GLY A 230 0.75 27.31 2.37
N CYS A 231 0.89 27.22 1.05
CA CYS A 231 1.05 25.96 0.32
C CYS A 231 2.24 25.15 0.85
N LEU A 232 3.41 25.78 1.01
CA LEU A 232 4.63 25.09 1.45
C LEU A 232 4.61 24.74 2.95
N ILE A 233 4.00 25.56 3.80
CA ILE A 233 3.83 25.24 5.23
C ILE A 233 2.95 23.99 5.39
N GLU A 234 1.81 23.95 4.71
CA GLU A 234 0.89 22.80 4.76
C GLU A 234 1.53 21.55 4.15
N PHE A 235 2.28 21.68 3.05
CA PHE A 235 3.05 20.58 2.49
C PHE A 235 4.04 20.00 3.51
N CYS A 236 4.83 20.84 4.19
CA CYS A 236 5.83 20.36 5.14
C CYS A 236 5.16 19.66 6.34
N ARG A 237 4.06 20.19 6.86
CA ARG A 237 3.29 19.59 7.95
C ARG A 237 2.73 18.23 7.56
N ALA A 238 2.08 18.15 6.40
CA ALA A 238 1.49 16.91 5.87
C ALA A 238 2.57 15.86 5.58
N PHE A 239 3.65 16.24 4.90
CA PHE A 239 4.70 15.31 4.48
C PHE A 239 5.49 14.73 5.67
N PHE A 240 5.82 15.54 6.68
CA PHE A 240 6.53 15.07 7.87
C PHE A 240 5.60 14.53 8.97
N GLY A 241 4.29 14.70 8.85
CA GLY A 241 3.32 14.29 9.86
C GLY A 241 3.45 15.06 11.18
N VAL A 242 3.83 16.34 11.12
CA VAL A 242 4.05 17.20 12.29
C VAL A 242 3.20 18.47 12.15
N ASP A 243 2.07 18.52 12.85
CA ASP A 243 1.08 19.62 12.74
C ASP A 243 1.68 21.00 13.06
N ASP A 244 2.57 21.07 14.04
CA ASP A 244 3.18 22.32 14.51
C ASP A 244 4.66 22.42 14.13
N LEU A 245 5.00 21.97 12.92
CA LEU A 245 6.35 22.06 12.37
C LEU A 245 6.75 23.54 12.17
N PRO A 246 7.85 24.02 12.80
CA PRO A 246 8.36 25.35 12.52
C PRO A 246 8.94 25.41 11.12
N VAL A 247 8.47 26.38 10.32
CA VAL A 247 8.94 26.63 8.96
C VAL A 247 9.42 28.07 8.86
N ARG A 248 10.64 28.27 8.33
CA ARG A 248 11.26 29.58 8.14
C ARG A 248 11.53 29.82 6.66
N PHE A 249 11.15 31.01 6.19
CA PHE A 249 11.46 31.48 4.85
C PHE A 249 12.61 32.48 4.96
N ARG A 250 13.72 32.21 4.30
CA ARG A 250 14.88 33.08 4.28
C ARG A 250 15.08 33.61 2.86
N PRO A 251 15.33 34.92 2.66
CA PRO A 251 15.59 35.45 1.33
C PRO A 251 16.77 34.70 0.67
N SER A 252 16.60 34.38 -0.60
CA SER A 252 17.64 33.80 -1.46
C SER A 252 17.55 34.44 -2.85
N TYR A 253 18.27 33.89 -3.82
CA TYR A 253 18.29 34.39 -5.20
C TYR A 253 18.22 33.22 -6.19
N PHE A 254 17.21 33.26 -7.06
CA PHE A 254 17.13 32.42 -8.24
C PHE A 254 16.79 33.30 -9.45
N PRO A 255 17.49 33.18 -10.59
CA PRO A 255 17.26 34.06 -11.76
C PRO A 255 15.81 34.04 -12.30
N PHE A 256 15.09 32.94 -12.09
CA PHE A 256 13.71 32.72 -12.54
C PHE A 256 12.63 33.12 -11.52
N THR A 257 12.98 33.61 -10.32
CA THR A 257 12.01 34.10 -9.33
C THR A 257 12.40 35.42 -8.69
N GLU A 258 11.42 36.28 -8.43
CA GLU A 258 11.58 37.56 -7.73
C GLU A 258 10.25 38.00 -7.07
N PRO A 259 10.14 38.06 -5.74
CA PRO A 259 11.13 37.70 -4.73
C PRO A 259 11.37 36.19 -4.62
N SER A 260 12.61 35.83 -4.24
CA SER A 260 13.09 34.46 -4.02
C SER A 260 13.29 34.15 -2.52
N ALA A 261 13.06 32.90 -2.12
CA ALA A 261 13.26 32.41 -0.76
C ALA A 261 13.67 30.94 -0.70
N GLU A 262 14.50 30.60 0.26
CA GLU A 262 14.73 29.22 0.70
C GLU A 262 13.88 28.91 1.93
N VAL A 263 13.46 27.65 2.06
CA VAL A 263 12.64 27.18 3.16
C VAL A 263 13.43 26.20 4.02
N ASP A 264 13.49 26.53 5.31
CA ASP A 264 14.08 25.70 6.34
C ASP A 264 12.99 25.17 7.28
N ILE A 265 13.16 23.94 7.76
CA ILE A 265 12.33 23.36 8.82
C ILE A 265 13.10 23.29 10.14
N GLY A 266 12.37 23.42 11.24
CA GLY A 266 12.92 23.24 12.58
C GLY A 266 13.36 21.79 12.82
N CYS A 267 14.53 21.62 13.43
CA CYS A 267 15.03 20.32 13.83
C CYS A 267 15.86 20.40 15.13
N THR A 268 16.04 19.25 15.78
CA THR A 268 16.91 19.09 16.94
C THR A 268 18.00 18.08 16.61
N ARG A 269 19.25 18.45 16.91
CA ARG A 269 20.43 17.58 16.86
C ARG A 269 21.02 17.46 18.25
N GLN A 270 20.68 16.40 18.99
CA GLN A 270 21.24 16.15 20.33
C GLN A 270 21.60 14.68 20.49
N GLY A 271 22.78 14.40 21.06
CA GLY A 271 23.19 13.04 21.44
C GLY A 271 23.35 12.04 20.28
N GLY A 272 23.48 12.51 19.03
CA GLY A 272 23.52 11.65 17.84
C GLY A 272 22.15 11.31 17.25
N GLU A 273 21.06 11.81 17.83
CA GLU A 273 19.71 11.70 17.28
C GLU A 273 19.32 12.98 16.51
N PHE A 274 18.71 12.77 15.34
CA PHE A 274 18.09 13.82 14.53
C PHE A 274 16.57 13.71 14.64
N ARG A 275 15.91 14.78 15.09
CA ARG A 275 14.43 14.84 15.17
C ARG A 275 13.90 16.09 14.48
N ILE A 276 12.88 15.91 13.66
CA ILE A 276 12.16 17.00 12.98
C ILE A 276 11.10 17.57 13.95
N GLY A 277 11.00 18.90 14.04
CA GLY A 277 10.05 19.56 14.94
C GLY A 277 10.63 20.79 15.63
N ARG A 278 10.03 21.19 16.76
CA ARG A 278 10.54 22.31 17.56
C ARG A 278 11.92 21.98 18.11
N GLY A 279 12.91 22.77 17.70
CA GLY A 279 14.31 22.63 18.10
C GLY A 279 15.09 23.91 17.80
N ASP A 280 16.37 23.90 18.18
CA ASP A 280 17.26 25.06 18.08
C ASP A 280 18.02 25.13 16.75
N ASP A 281 17.90 24.12 15.87
CA ASP A 281 18.60 24.05 14.59
C ASP A 281 17.62 24.10 13.41
N TRP A 282 18.13 24.50 12.25
CA TRP A 282 17.35 24.69 11.02
C TRP A 282 17.95 23.87 9.89
N LEU A 283 17.08 23.28 9.09
CA LEU A 283 17.50 22.50 7.94
C LEU A 283 16.77 22.93 6.68
N GLU A 284 17.54 23.36 5.69
CA GLU A 284 17.05 23.69 4.35
C GLU A 284 16.43 22.44 3.69
N ILE A 285 15.25 22.61 3.10
CA ILE A 285 14.52 21.54 2.42
C ILE A 285 14.17 21.86 0.96
N LEU A 286 13.96 23.13 0.61
CA LEU A 286 13.53 23.53 -0.73
C LEU A 286 13.81 25.01 -1.04
N GLY A 287 13.87 25.33 -2.33
CA GLY A 287 13.89 26.70 -2.86
C GLY A 287 12.54 27.07 -3.47
N CYS A 288 12.15 28.34 -3.38
CA CYS A 288 10.89 28.84 -3.92
C CYS A 288 10.92 30.34 -4.23
N GLY A 289 9.89 30.83 -4.91
CA GLY A 289 9.72 32.26 -5.12
C GLY A 289 8.56 32.59 -6.03
N MET A 290 8.28 33.89 -6.17
CA MET A 290 7.34 34.39 -7.17
C MET A 290 8.00 34.36 -8.54
N VAL A 291 7.32 33.87 -9.58
CA VAL A 291 7.89 33.74 -10.93
C VAL A 291 8.32 35.10 -11.44
N ASN A 292 9.55 35.20 -11.95
CA ASN A 292 10.10 36.44 -12.48
C ASN A 292 9.30 36.87 -13.73
N PRO A 293 8.92 38.16 -13.87
CA PRO A 293 8.21 38.66 -15.05
C PRO A 293 8.85 38.28 -16.39
N ASN A 294 10.19 38.29 -16.49
CA ASN A 294 10.89 37.91 -17.72
C ASN A 294 10.60 36.47 -18.15
N VAL A 295 10.41 35.56 -17.19
CA VAL A 295 10.09 34.15 -17.48
C VAL A 295 8.66 34.03 -18.04
N LEU A 296 7.71 34.79 -17.51
CA LEU A 296 6.35 34.85 -18.05
C LEU A 296 6.35 35.39 -19.49
N GLU A 297 7.04 36.51 -19.72
CA GLU A 297 7.14 37.13 -21.03
C GLU A 297 7.86 36.23 -22.05
N ASN A 298 8.90 35.49 -21.64
CA ASN A 298 9.57 34.48 -22.47
C ASN A 298 8.63 33.37 -22.94
N CYS A 299 7.53 33.14 -22.21
CA CYS A 299 6.50 32.16 -22.53
C CYS A 299 5.24 32.78 -23.15
N ASN A 300 5.26 34.07 -23.52
CA ASN A 300 4.12 34.82 -24.05
C ASN A 300 2.94 34.92 -23.05
N ILE A 301 3.24 34.97 -21.75
CA ILE A 301 2.27 35.23 -20.68
C ILE A 301 2.45 36.68 -20.21
N ASP A 302 1.38 37.48 -20.29
CA ASP A 302 1.37 38.88 -19.87
C ASP A 302 1.62 39.01 -18.36
N SER A 303 2.81 39.47 -17.99
CA SER A 303 3.26 39.61 -16.59
C SER A 303 2.58 40.76 -15.84
N THR A 304 1.87 41.65 -16.55
CA THR A 304 1.07 42.71 -15.91
C THR A 304 -0.30 42.20 -15.45
N LYS A 305 -0.76 41.10 -16.05
CA LYS A 305 -2.05 40.47 -15.77
C LYS A 305 -1.92 39.21 -14.92
N TYR A 306 -0.92 38.39 -15.19
CA TYR A 306 -0.72 37.10 -14.54
C TYR A 306 0.52 37.14 -13.65
N GLN A 307 0.43 36.42 -12.54
CA GLN A 307 1.52 36.21 -11.59
C GLN A 307 1.44 34.79 -11.06
N GLY A 308 2.52 34.33 -10.44
CA GLY A 308 2.59 32.97 -9.98
C GLY A 308 3.74 32.72 -9.04
N PHE A 309 3.75 31.55 -8.43
CA PHE A 309 4.90 31.07 -7.68
C PHE A 309 5.39 29.74 -8.24
N ALA A 310 6.66 29.49 -8.00
CA ALA A 310 7.28 28.20 -8.23
C ALA A 310 8.06 27.76 -6.99
N PHE A 311 8.24 26.44 -6.86
CA PHE A 311 9.10 25.84 -5.84
C PHE A 311 9.78 24.60 -6.40
N GLY A 312 10.91 24.23 -5.80
CA GLY A 312 11.66 23.03 -6.17
C GLY A 312 12.29 22.39 -4.95
N LEU A 313 12.13 21.07 -4.84
CA LEU A 313 12.69 20.28 -3.74
C LEU A 313 13.39 19.02 -4.26
N GLY A 314 14.46 18.63 -3.58
CA GLY A 314 15.17 17.38 -3.85
C GLY A 314 14.53 16.21 -3.12
N ILE A 315 14.14 15.17 -3.85
CA ILE A 315 13.40 14.03 -3.29
C ILE A 315 14.28 13.20 -2.37
N GLU A 316 15.54 12.94 -2.77
CA GLU A 316 16.49 12.18 -1.96
C GLU A 316 16.65 12.82 -0.58
N ARG A 317 16.78 14.15 -0.52
CA ARG A 317 16.97 14.87 0.75
C ARG A 317 15.77 14.71 1.68
N ILE A 318 14.55 14.93 1.20
CA ILE A 318 13.37 14.78 2.06
C ILE A 318 13.11 13.31 2.44
N ALA A 319 13.44 12.35 1.56
CA ALA A 319 13.37 10.92 1.86
C ALA A 319 14.39 10.51 2.94
N MET A 320 15.62 11.01 2.85
CA MET A 320 16.65 10.76 3.88
C MET A 320 16.20 11.27 5.24
N LEU A 321 15.60 12.46 5.29
CA LEU A 321 15.14 13.06 6.53
C LEU A 321 13.94 12.32 7.13
N LYS A 322 12.99 11.90 6.29
CA LYS A 322 11.79 11.21 6.75
C LYS A 322 12.08 9.78 7.21
N TYR A 323 12.95 9.07 6.50
CA TYR A 323 13.22 7.65 6.76
C TYR A 323 14.55 7.40 7.51
N GLY A 324 15.28 8.46 7.88
CA GLY A 324 16.53 8.36 8.62
C GLY A 324 17.67 7.71 7.83
N ILE A 325 17.72 7.90 6.51
CA ILE A 325 18.74 7.31 5.63
C ILE A 325 20.00 8.19 5.66
N PRO A 326 21.17 7.66 6.05
CA PRO A 326 22.35 8.48 6.33
C PRO A 326 23.17 8.86 5.08
N ASP A 327 23.06 8.10 3.99
CA ASP A 327 23.91 8.25 2.80
C ASP A 327 23.07 8.18 1.52
N LEU A 328 23.15 9.24 0.70
CA LEU A 328 22.37 9.38 -0.52
C LEU A 328 22.77 8.33 -1.57
N ARG A 329 24.04 7.91 -1.62
CA ARG A 329 24.55 6.99 -2.64
C ARG A 329 23.86 5.63 -2.60
N THR A 330 23.42 5.22 -1.41
CA THR A 330 22.74 3.93 -1.18
C THR A 330 21.44 3.78 -1.96
N PHE A 331 20.79 4.87 -2.37
CA PHE A 331 19.62 4.83 -3.26
C PHE A 331 19.92 4.25 -4.64
N PHE A 332 21.18 4.32 -5.11
CA PHE A 332 21.55 3.94 -6.48
C PHE A 332 22.41 2.66 -6.54
N GLU A 333 22.86 2.14 -5.41
CA GLU A 333 23.68 0.92 -5.33
C GLU A 333 22.91 -0.37 -5.60
N SER A 334 21.57 -0.32 -5.59
CA SER A 334 20.69 -1.48 -5.83
C SER A 334 20.92 -2.67 -4.88
N ASP A 335 21.28 -2.43 -3.62
CA ASP A 335 21.41 -3.48 -2.60
C ASP A 335 20.03 -4.00 -2.14
N LEU A 336 19.77 -5.29 -2.37
CA LEU A 336 18.50 -5.93 -1.99
C LEU A 336 18.27 -5.97 -0.48
N ARG A 337 19.32 -6.00 0.36
CA ARG A 337 19.20 -5.94 1.83
C ARG A 337 18.74 -4.57 2.27
N TRP A 338 19.32 -3.53 1.66
CA TRP A 338 18.91 -2.15 1.87
C TRP A 338 17.46 -1.94 1.43
N LEU A 339 17.07 -2.44 0.26
CA LEU A 339 15.69 -2.34 -0.24
C LEU A 339 14.69 -3.16 0.62
N ARG A 340 15.12 -4.26 1.24
CA ARG A 340 14.26 -5.00 2.19
C ARG A 340 14.08 -4.25 3.50
N HIS A 341 15.06 -3.47 3.93
CA HIS A 341 15.02 -2.71 5.17
C HIS A 341 14.24 -1.40 5.02
N TYR A 342 14.56 -0.60 3.99
CA TYR A 342 13.97 0.72 3.76
C TYR A 342 12.79 0.70 2.77
N GLY A 343 12.64 -0.35 1.97
CA GLY A 343 11.58 -0.41 0.96
C GLY A 343 10.20 -0.74 1.54
N PHE A 344 9.18 -0.21 0.88
CA PHE A 344 7.79 -0.26 1.35
C PHE A 344 7.05 -1.46 0.77
N SER A 345 6.03 -1.97 1.49
CA SER A 345 5.19 -3.04 0.95
C SER A 345 4.18 -2.47 -0.05
N THR A 346 3.74 -3.29 -1.01
CA THR A 346 2.77 -2.86 -2.03
C THR A 346 1.38 -2.46 -1.51
N PRO A 347 0.79 -3.09 -0.46
CA PRO A 347 -0.49 -2.62 0.08
C PRO A 347 -0.41 -1.32 0.88
N ASP A 348 0.79 -0.79 1.16
CA ASP A 348 0.94 0.50 1.86
C ASP A 348 0.62 1.71 0.98
N ILE A 349 0.13 1.55 -0.26
CA ILE A 349 -0.33 2.66 -1.10
C ILE A 349 -1.48 3.37 -0.35
N HIS A 350 -1.18 4.54 0.22
CA HIS A 350 -2.15 5.31 0.96
C HIS A 350 -3.30 5.70 0.03
N SER A 351 -4.48 5.14 0.28
CA SER A 351 -5.69 5.96 0.19
C SER A 351 -5.70 6.82 1.45
N ILE A 352 -5.80 8.12 1.31
CA ILE A 352 -5.66 9.12 2.40
C ILE A 352 -6.74 8.95 3.50
N GLY A 353 -7.71 8.05 3.32
CA GLY A 353 -8.71 7.69 4.33
C GLY A 353 -8.24 6.70 5.41
N GLY A 354 -7.02 6.17 5.35
CA GLY A 354 -6.53 5.16 6.31
C GLY A 354 -5.24 5.61 6.98
N GLY A 355 -5.35 6.19 8.18
CA GLY A 355 -4.21 6.39 9.08
C GLY A 355 -3.43 5.09 9.27
N MET A 356 -2.12 5.23 9.45
CA MET A 356 -1.20 4.11 9.68
C MET A 356 -1.69 3.24 10.84
N ASN A 357 -2.05 1.99 10.54
CA ASN A 357 -2.03 0.89 11.50
C ASN A 357 -1.02 -0.13 10.98
N GLY A 358 0.14 -0.19 11.63
CA GLY A 358 1.24 -1.10 11.33
C GLY A 358 2.48 -0.71 12.10
#